data_AF-A0A7W0VMS4-F1
#
_entry.id   AF-A0A7W0VMS4-F1
#
_cell.length_a   1.000
_cell.length_b   1.000
_cell.length_c   1.000
_cell.angle_alpha   90.00
_cell.angle_beta   90.00
_cell.angle_gamma   90.00
#
_symmetry.space_group_name_H-M   'P 1'
#
loop_
_entity.id
_entity.type
_entity.pdbx_description
1 polymer ?
#
loop_
_entity_poly.entity_id
_entity_poly.type
_entity_poly.pdbx_seq_one_letter_code
_entity_poly.pdbx_strand_id
1 'polypeptide(L)'
;MTSRSNDAKAQDLIPHGAKHGLHILVVGLLASGCTSPTDDDTSIIASEVSVSAYQSSGCSTSVVIGLSKQIADEIACMSPSSLQRFSPSANIVFTSNAVLPYLGAPAKTALGKVGAGYSVQINSAFRTVAQQYLLYRWYQQGRCGITAAASPGRSNHQSGRALDLANYSSRITPMRNQGWSHSVPGDPVHFDHGGSPDIRGMDVKAFQRLWNRNNPNDKISEDGSYGPQTEARLKQAPATGFTTGAVCANARETTGADVLSVDGPDRIAAGGHTTFSITVQNNGTVDWPATTRLMVMNSAESELYDSSSWTSRTEVGPIKNAIKAGEKGVIDVEVAAPVVTEETAAQTELVFSDGTTMFGSINLSVTITPNGDDDISNEGDDTHDDAPEVSGGCNASGNASWLMLLAPALVVLRRRRR
;
A
#
# COMPACT_ATOMS: atom_id res chain seq x y z
N MET A 1 -62.02 30.07 -20.10
CA MET A 1 -62.83 31.08 -20.79
C MET A 1 -61.97 32.30 -21.00
N THR A 2 -61.80 32.70 -22.27
CA THR A 2 -61.58 34.08 -22.79
C THR A 2 -60.45 34.94 -22.19
N SER A 3 -59.66 35.71 -22.92
CA SER A 3 -59.56 36.08 -24.34
C SER A 3 -58.71 37.37 -24.36
N ARG A 4 -57.78 37.49 -25.33
CA ARG A 4 -57.39 38.71 -26.09
C ARG A 4 -56.82 39.92 -25.31
N SER A 5 -55.60 40.37 -25.59
CA SER A 5 -55.03 41.02 -26.81
C SER A 5 -55.05 42.54 -26.73
N ASN A 6 -54.10 43.13 -27.48
CA ASN A 6 -53.94 44.53 -27.90
C ASN A 6 -52.97 45.36 -27.05
N ASP A 7 -52.23 46.32 -27.60
CA ASP A 7 -51.55 46.54 -28.89
C ASP A 7 -50.91 47.94 -28.76
N ALA A 8 -50.01 48.25 -29.69
CA ALA A 8 -49.53 49.61 -30.06
C ALA A 8 -48.53 50.31 -29.11
N LYS A 9 -47.35 50.80 -29.50
CA LYS A 9 -46.74 51.47 -30.70
C LYS A 9 -46.39 52.93 -30.35
N ALA A 10 -45.11 53.29 -30.47
CA ALA A 10 -44.52 54.54 -30.99
C ALA A 10 -43.00 54.48 -30.74
N GLN A 11 -42.07 54.42 -31.72
CA GLN A 11 -41.61 55.47 -32.65
C GLN A 11 -41.29 56.79 -31.90
N ASP A 12 -40.15 57.47 -32.00
CA ASP A 12 -39.03 57.45 -32.95
C ASP A 12 -37.89 58.35 -32.38
N LEU A 13 -36.76 58.39 -33.09
CA LEU A 13 -35.73 59.46 -33.15
C LEU A 13 -34.34 59.18 -32.53
N ILE A 14 -33.45 58.76 -33.44
CA ILE A 14 -31.99 58.91 -33.42
C ILE A 14 -31.63 60.34 -33.89
N PRO A 15 -30.55 60.95 -33.36
CA PRO A 15 -29.52 61.42 -34.29
C PRO A 15 -28.09 61.01 -33.89
N HIS A 16 -27.29 60.77 -34.92
CA HIS A 16 -25.87 60.47 -34.88
C HIS A 16 -25.03 61.65 -34.38
N GLY A 17 -24.01 61.34 -33.56
CA GLY A 17 -22.85 62.20 -33.30
C GLY A 17 -21.67 61.32 -32.87
N ALA A 18 -20.60 61.34 -33.65
CA ALA A 18 -19.50 60.37 -33.60
C ALA A 18 -18.41 60.70 -32.57
N LYS A 19 -17.92 59.62 -31.92
CA LYS A 19 -16.52 59.28 -31.59
C LYS A 19 -15.66 60.31 -30.83
N HIS A 20 -15.42 60.05 -29.54
CA HIS A 20 -14.19 59.43 -29.01
C HIS A 20 -14.16 59.62 -27.49
N GLY A 21 -14.23 58.52 -26.73
CA GLY A 21 -14.19 58.53 -25.26
C GLY A 21 -13.26 57.46 -24.73
N LEU A 22 -12.09 57.89 -24.25
CA LEU A 22 -11.25 57.17 -23.30
C LEU A 22 -11.92 57.34 -21.93
N HIS A 23 -12.42 56.26 -21.33
CA HIS A 23 -12.95 56.31 -19.97
C HIS A 23 -12.45 55.15 -19.10
N ILE A 24 -11.75 55.56 -18.05
CA ILE A 24 -11.46 54.87 -16.81
C ILE A 24 -12.79 54.39 -16.20
N LEU A 25 -12.90 53.10 -15.92
CA LEU A 25 -14.03 52.53 -15.18
C LEU A 25 -13.64 52.30 -13.73
N VAL A 26 -14.19 53.14 -12.85
CA VAL A 26 -14.36 52.90 -11.42
C VAL A 26 -15.50 51.88 -11.26
N VAL A 27 -15.25 50.74 -10.61
CA VAL A 27 -16.30 49.78 -10.25
C VAL A 27 -16.69 50.02 -8.79
N GLY A 28 -17.94 50.44 -8.60
CA GLY A 28 -18.57 50.65 -7.30
C GLY A 28 -19.05 49.35 -6.66
N LEU A 29 -18.95 49.31 -5.32
CA LEU A 29 -19.56 48.29 -4.47
C LEU A 29 -21.09 48.37 -4.53
N LEU A 30 -21.74 47.23 -4.76
CA LEU A 30 -23.14 46.99 -4.43
C LEU A 30 -23.22 45.79 -3.49
N ALA A 31 -23.64 46.05 -2.24
CA ALA A 31 -23.97 45.04 -1.27
C ALA A 31 -25.30 44.38 -1.64
N SER A 32 -25.28 43.07 -1.89
CA SER A 32 -26.48 42.23 -1.98
C SER A 32 -26.41 41.21 -0.86
N GLY A 33 -27.36 41.27 0.07
CA GLY A 33 -27.53 40.27 1.11
C GLY A 33 -28.16 39.00 0.52
N CYS A 34 -27.54 37.85 0.79
CA CYS A 34 -28.12 36.54 0.54
C CYS A 34 -28.27 35.78 1.85
N THR A 35 -29.53 35.60 2.20
CA THR A 35 -30.14 34.59 3.08
C THR A 35 -29.41 33.24 3.05
N SER A 36 -29.09 32.68 4.22
CA SER A 36 -28.54 31.34 4.40
C SER A 36 -29.54 30.26 3.94
N PRO A 37 -29.12 29.25 3.17
CA PRO A 37 -29.92 28.06 2.97
C PRO A 37 -29.75 27.14 4.18
N THR A 38 -30.82 26.99 4.96
CA THR A 38 -31.08 25.73 5.66
C THR A 38 -31.66 24.78 4.64
N ASP A 39 -30.90 23.76 4.25
CA ASP A 39 -31.43 22.52 3.68
C ASP A 39 -30.55 21.37 4.19
N ASP A 40 -31.21 20.45 4.90
CA ASP A 40 -30.81 19.06 4.98
C ASP A 40 -30.59 18.55 3.56
N ASP A 41 -29.38 18.14 3.24
CA ASP A 41 -29.16 17.21 2.14
C ASP A 41 -27.90 16.37 2.37
N THR A 42 -28.13 15.06 2.29
CA THR A 42 -27.16 13.98 2.33
C THR A 42 -26.05 14.16 1.29
N SER A 43 -24.77 14.01 1.69
CA SER A 43 -23.68 13.89 0.71
C SER A 43 -22.55 12.95 1.17
N ILE A 44 -22.63 11.73 0.65
CA ILE A 44 -21.58 10.92 -0.01
C ILE A 44 -20.24 10.69 0.74
N ILE A 45 -19.99 9.39 1.01
CA ILE A 45 -18.71 8.70 1.23
C ILE A 45 -17.49 9.62 1.31
N ALA A 46 -16.91 9.76 2.51
CA ALA A 46 -15.55 10.28 2.67
C ALA A 46 -14.66 9.60 1.62
N SER A 47 -14.19 10.37 0.63
CA SER A 47 -13.45 9.83 -0.49
C SER A 47 -12.19 9.16 0.05
N GLU A 48 -12.22 7.83 0.12
CA GLU A 48 -11.11 7.06 0.69
C GLU A 48 -9.83 7.34 -0.09
N VAL A 49 -8.71 7.45 0.62
CA VAL A 49 -7.40 7.71 0.00
C VAL A 49 -7.07 6.56 -0.94
N SER A 50 -6.83 6.88 -2.22
CA SER A 50 -6.49 5.87 -3.23
C SER A 50 -5.05 5.37 -3.08
N VAL A 51 -4.75 4.17 -3.61
CA VAL A 51 -3.36 3.65 -3.66
C VAL A 51 -2.41 4.65 -4.31
N SER A 52 -2.83 5.35 -5.37
CA SER A 52 -1.96 6.30 -6.07
C SER A 52 -1.53 7.52 -5.24
N ALA A 53 -2.27 7.85 -4.17
CA ALA A 53 -1.93 8.96 -3.30
C ALA A 53 -0.58 8.75 -2.58
N TYR A 54 -0.18 7.50 -2.36
CA TYR A 54 1.07 7.13 -1.68
C TYR A 54 2.27 6.97 -2.61
N GLN A 55 2.13 7.30 -3.89
CA GLN A 55 3.28 7.25 -4.82
C GLN A 55 4.35 8.28 -4.49
N SER A 56 3.98 9.39 -3.84
CA SER A 56 4.86 10.51 -3.52
C SER A 56 4.99 10.79 -2.02
N SER A 57 4.40 9.97 -1.15
CA SER A 57 4.45 10.11 0.30
C SER A 57 4.83 8.79 0.96
N GLY A 58 5.60 8.89 2.05
CA GLY A 58 6.06 7.74 2.82
C GLY A 58 6.95 6.77 2.03
N CYS A 59 7.39 5.73 2.74
CA CYS A 59 8.22 4.64 2.23
C CYS A 59 7.84 3.27 2.80
N SER A 60 6.64 3.13 3.39
CA SER A 60 6.11 1.86 3.89
C SER A 60 4.83 1.49 3.15
N THR A 61 4.70 0.24 2.70
CA THR A 61 3.47 -0.25 2.07
C THR A 61 2.38 -0.63 3.07
N SER A 62 2.61 -0.42 4.37
CA SER A 62 1.59 -0.61 5.42
C SER A 62 0.35 0.26 5.21
N VAL A 63 0.47 1.35 4.44
CA VAL A 63 -0.65 2.20 4.03
C VAL A 63 -1.69 1.50 3.14
N VAL A 64 -1.32 0.39 2.50
CA VAL A 64 -2.22 -0.46 1.69
C VAL A 64 -2.48 -1.84 2.32
N ILE A 65 -2.20 -2.02 3.62
CA ILE A 65 -2.32 -3.34 4.25
C ILE A 65 -3.77 -3.85 4.28
N GLY A 66 -4.76 -2.96 4.41
CA GLY A 66 -6.19 -3.29 4.36
C GLY A 66 -6.60 -3.86 3.01
N LEU A 67 -6.25 -3.18 1.91
CA LEU A 67 -6.47 -3.70 0.56
C LEU A 67 -5.72 -5.03 0.34
N SER A 68 -4.49 -5.13 0.84
CA SER A 68 -3.67 -6.33 0.67
C SER A 68 -4.23 -7.54 1.41
N LYS A 69 -4.80 -7.34 2.61
CA LYS A 69 -5.55 -8.37 3.34
C LYS A 69 -6.76 -8.85 2.54
N GLN A 70 -7.55 -7.94 1.96
CA GLN A 70 -8.70 -8.33 1.12
C GLN A 70 -8.28 -9.14 -0.10
N ILE A 71 -7.17 -8.78 -0.75
CA ILE A 71 -6.61 -9.55 -1.87
C ILE A 71 -6.22 -10.95 -1.40
N ALA A 72 -5.53 -11.08 -0.25
CA ALA A 72 -5.19 -12.39 0.32
C ALA A 72 -6.43 -13.23 0.69
N ASP A 73 -7.48 -12.60 1.21
CA ASP A 73 -8.74 -13.28 1.52
C ASP A 73 -9.47 -13.74 0.24
N GLU A 74 -9.43 -12.96 -0.83
CA GLU A 74 -9.99 -13.37 -2.13
C GLU A 74 -9.17 -14.51 -2.76
N ILE A 75 -7.85 -14.53 -2.57
CA ILE A 75 -7.02 -15.70 -2.91
C ILE A 75 -7.49 -16.93 -2.13
N ALA A 76 -7.76 -16.81 -0.82
CA ALA A 76 -8.30 -17.91 -0.02
C ALA A 76 -9.67 -18.39 -0.52
N CYS A 77 -10.50 -17.50 -1.07
CA CYS A 77 -11.74 -17.89 -1.74
C CYS A 77 -11.51 -18.65 -3.05
N MET A 78 -10.49 -18.27 -3.83
CA MET A 78 -10.17 -18.89 -5.12
C MET A 78 -9.42 -20.22 -4.97
N SER A 79 -8.55 -20.32 -3.96
CA SER A 79 -7.67 -21.45 -3.71
C SER A 79 -7.33 -21.54 -2.22
N PRO A 80 -8.19 -22.19 -1.41
CA PRO A 80 -8.09 -22.17 0.06
C PRO A 80 -6.78 -22.70 0.66
N SER A 81 -6.02 -23.51 -0.09
CA SER A 81 -4.75 -24.10 0.36
C SER A 81 -3.50 -23.39 -0.17
N SER A 82 -3.66 -22.40 -1.04
CA SER A 82 -2.53 -21.71 -1.71
C SER A 82 -1.69 -20.87 -0.75
N LEU A 83 -2.34 -20.17 0.18
CA LEU A 83 -1.71 -19.33 1.20
C LEU A 83 -2.20 -19.75 2.58
N GLN A 84 -1.27 -19.80 3.52
CA GLN A 84 -1.54 -20.03 4.93
C GLN A 84 -0.97 -18.89 5.75
N ARG A 85 -1.80 -18.33 6.61
CA ARG A 85 -1.37 -17.30 7.55
C ARG A 85 -0.43 -17.87 8.59
N PHE A 86 0.61 -17.13 8.96
CA PHE A 86 1.43 -17.36 10.14
C PHE A 86 1.34 -16.14 11.08
N SER A 87 1.82 -16.32 12.31
CA SER A 87 1.75 -15.30 13.35
C SER A 87 3.15 -15.03 13.89
N PRO A 88 3.40 -13.82 14.42
CA PRO A 88 4.61 -13.59 15.21
C PRO A 88 4.65 -14.53 16.42
N SER A 89 5.86 -14.79 16.90
CA SER A 89 6.15 -15.59 18.09
C SER A 89 7.45 -15.11 18.73
N ALA A 90 7.90 -15.72 19.82
CA ALA A 90 9.19 -15.38 20.43
C ALA A 90 10.38 -15.40 19.45
N ASN A 91 10.31 -16.23 18.41
CA ASN A 91 11.36 -16.41 17.41
C ASN A 91 10.95 -15.99 15.98
N ILE A 92 9.71 -15.52 15.78
CA ILE A 92 9.26 -14.96 14.50
C ILE A 92 8.86 -13.54 14.80
N VAL A 93 9.71 -12.59 14.44
CA VAL A 93 9.58 -11.17 14.78
C VAL A 93 9.32 -10.40 13.50
N PHE A 94 8.31 -9.53 13.49
CA PHE A 94 8.06 -8.65 12.36
C PHE A 94 8.79 -7.33 12.62
N THR A 95 9.42 -6.80 11.58
CA THR A 95 10.23 -5.56 11.65
C THR A 95 9.58 -4.40 10.89
N SER A 96 8.44 -4.65 10.26
CA SER A 96 7.63 -3.66 9.56
C SER A 96 6.13 -3.96 9.75
N ASN A 97 5.34 -2.90 9.82
CA ASN A 97 3.88 -2.94 9.82
C ASN A 97 3.29 -3.48 8.51
N ALA A 98 4.09 -3.54 7.44
CA ALA A 98 3.66 -3.94 6.12
C ALA A 98 3.77 -5.45 5.87
N VAL A 99 4.35 -6.22 6.82
CA VAL A 99 4.41 -7.68 6.74
C VAL A 99 3.00 -8.25 6.61
N LEU A 100 2.69 -8.81 5.44
CA LEU A 100 1.47 -9.56 5.20
C LEU A 100 1.79 -11.06 5.40
N PRO A 101 1.39 -11.65 6.54
CA PRO A 101 2.03 -12.86 7.06
C PRO A 101 1.40 -14.12 6.47
N TYR A 102 1.49 -14.27 5.16
CA TYR A 102 1.03 -15.43 4.42
C TYR A 102 2.21 -16.08 3.69
N LEU A 103 2.21 -17.41 3.65
CA LEU A 103 3.13 -18.22 2.87
C LEU A 103 2.40 -19.45 2.33
N GLY A 104 2.91 -20.04 1.26
CA GLY A 104 2.52 -21.39 0.86
C GLY A 104 2.78 -22.39 1.99
N ALA A 105 1.94 -23.42 2.10
CA ALA A 105 1.99 -24.36 3.22
C ALA A 105 3.38 -24.99 3.49
N PRO A 106 4.17 -25.42 2.47
CA PRO A 106 5.51 -25.93 2.70
C PRO A 106 6.48 -24.86 3.21
N ALA A 107 6.45 -23.65 2.64
CA ALA A 107 7.27 -22.52 3.08
C ALA A 107 6.95 -22.13 4.53
N LYS A 108 5.66 -22.02 4.90
CA LYS A 108 5.26 -21.77 6.30
C LYS A 108 5.81 -22.84 7.24
N THR A 109 5.71 -24.12 6.85
CA THR A 109 6.23 -25.24 7.65
C THR A 109 7.74 -25.15 7.82
N ALA A 110 8.47 -24.82 6.75
CA ALA A 110 9.91 -24.63 6.77
C ALA A 110 10.32 -23.45 7.66
N LEU A 111 9.63 -22.31 7.55
CA LEU A 111 9.82 -21.15 8.43
C LEU A 111 9.64 -21.53 9.91
N GLY A 112 8.59 -22.29 10.23
CA GLY A 112 8.34 -22.77 11.59
C GLY A 112 9.48 -23.62 12.15
N LYS A 113 10.12 -24.46 11.31
CA LYS A 113 11.30 -25.25 11.72
C LYS A 113 12.54 -24.38 11.97
N VAL A 114 12.73 -23.30 11.21
CA VAL A 114 13.80 -22.33 11.49
C VAL A 114 13.50 -21.60 12.80
N GLY A 115 12.27 -21.10 12.96
CA GLY A 115 11.79 -20.41 14.16
C GLY A 115 11.84 -21.26 15.43
N ALA A 116 11.84 -22.59 15.33
CA ALA A 116 12.00 -23.48 16.49
C ALA A 116 13.41 -23.41 17.12
N GLY A 117 14.43 -23.02 16.35
CA GLY A 117 15.83 -22.96 16.81
C GLY A 117 16.48 -21.58 16.74
N TYR A 118 15.86 -20.62 16.06
CA TYR A 118 16.47 -19.34 15.75
C TYR A 118 15.45 -18.22 15.70
N SER A 119 15.83 -17.03 16.17
CA SER A 119 15.07 -15.81 15.90
C SER A 119 15.19 -15.43 14.42
N VAL A 120 14.05 -15.22 13.77
CA VAL A 120 13.87 -14.82 12.38
C VAL A 120 13.16 -13.48 12.37
N GLN A 121 13.87 -12.44 11.92
CA GLN A 121 13.34 -11.07 11.83
C GLN A 121 12.90 -10.81 10.40
N ILE A 122 11.58 -10.73 10.18
CA ILE A 122 10.94 -10.69 8.86
C ILE A 122 10.58 -9.25 8.51
N ASN A 123 11.17 -8.76 7.42
CA ASN A 123 10.84 -7.47 6.83
C ASN A 123 9.65 -7.58 5.88
N SER A 124 9.61 -8.65 5.08
CA SER A 124 8.56 -8.89 4.10
C SER A 124 8.31 -10.39 3.91
N ALA A 125 7.08 -10.71 3.53
CA ALA A 125 6.63 -12.07 3.22
C ALA A 125 5.81 -12.06 1.92
N PHE A 126 4.62 -12.64 1.88
CA PHE A 126 3.76 -12.48 0.72
C PHE A 126 3.44 -10.99 0.49
N ARG A 127 3.78 -10.45 -0.69
CA ARG A 127 3.37 -9.10 -1.11
C ARG A 127 2.26 -9.24 -2.14
N THR A 128 1.22 -8.42 -2.03
CA THR A 128 0.20 -8.34 -3.08
C THR A 128 0.62 -7.37 -4.18
N VAL A 129 -0.09 -7.41 -5.32
CA VAL A 129 0.04 -6.44 -6.40
C VAL A 129 -0.07 -4.99 -5.92
N ALA A 130 -0.81 -4.70 -4.84
CA ALA A 130 -0.93 -3.35 -4.28
C ALA A 130 0.38 -2.88 -3.62
N GLN A 131 0.99 -3.73 -2.79
CA GLN A 131 2.29 -3.43 -2.17
C GLN A 131 3.39 -3.36 -3.23
N GLN A 132 3.43 -4.33 -4.15
CA GLN A 132 4.44 -4.35 -5.21
C GLN A 132 4.32 -3.13 -6.13
N TYR A 133 3.11 -2.65 -6.39
CA TYR A 133 2.90 -1.43 -7.16
C TYR A 133 3.58 -0.22 -6.51
N LEU A 134 3.43 -0.02 -5.20
CA LEU A 134 4.07 1.09 -4.50
C LEU A 134 5.60 0.98 -4.54
N LEU A 135 6.15 -0.20 -4.22
CA LEU A 135 7.61 -0.44 -4.26
C LEU A 135 8.18 -0.20 -5.66
N TYR A 136 7.52 -0.73 -6.70
CA TYR A 136 7.94 -0.51 -8.09
C TYR A 136 7.88 0.97 -8.50
N ARG A 137 6.87 1.72 -8.03
CA ARG A 137 6.76 3.15 -8.31
C ARG A 137 7.82 3.98 -7.58
N TRP A 138 8.13 3.66 -6.33
CA TRP A 138 9.19 4.33 -5.58
C TRP A 138 10.56 4.03 -6.20
N TYR A 139 10.84 2.77 -6.58
CA TYR A 139 12.03 2.40 -7.36
C TYR A 139 12.17 3.23 -8.64
N GLN A 140 11.12 3.31 -9.46
CA GLN A 140 11.16 4.09 -10.71
C GLN A 140 11.38 5.59 -10.49
N GLN A 141 11.05 6.11 -9.31
CA GLN A 141 11.25 7.50 -8.93
C GLN A 141 12.57 7.72 -8.18
N GLY A 142 13.36 6.67 -7.91
CA GLY A 142 14.57 6.75 -7.10
C GLY A 142 14.32 7.13 -5.63
N ARG A 143 13.16 6.74 -5.08
CA ARG A 143 12.74 7.02 -3.69
C ARG A 143 12.94 5.79 -2.80
N CYS A 144 12.87 6.01 -1.50
CA CYS A 144 12.76 4.95 -0.49
C CYS A 144 13.98 4.03 -0.36
N GLY A 145 15.15 4.46 -0.85
CA GLY A 145 16.36 3.65 -0.89
C GLY A 145 16.28 2.41 -1.80
N ILE A 146 15.22 2.27 -2.59
CA ILE A 146 14.97 1.05 -3.38
C ILE A 146 15.85 1.06 -4.63
N THR A 147 16.77 0.11 -4.70
CA THR A 147 17.73 -0.04 -5.80
C THR A 147 17.26 -1.00 -6.89
N ALA A 148 16.32 -1.89 -6.56
CA ALA A 148 15.65 -2.76 -7.51
C ALA A 148 14.23 -3.10 -7.06
N ALA A 149 13.30 -3.17 -8.02
CA ALA A 149 11.99 -3.75 -7.78
C ALA A 149 11.46 -4.45 -9.04
N ALA A 150 10.90 -5.64 -8.89
CA ALA A 150 10.24 -6.34 -9.98
C ALA A 150 8.94 -5.63 -10.39
N SER A 151 8.59 -5.66 -11.67
CA SER A 151 7.29 -5.15 -12.12
C SER A 151 6.14 -5.95 -11.49
N PRO A 152 5.00 -5.32 -11.13
CA PRO A 152 3.90 -6.03 -10.49
C PRO A 152 3.40 -7.21 -11.32
N GLY A 153 3.14 -8.33 -10.64
CA GLY A 153 2.83 -9.63 -11.25
C GLY A 153 4.05 -10.53 -11.44
N ARG A 154 5.28 -10.01 -11.26
CA ARG A 154 6.52 -10.77 -11.47
C ARG A 154 7.36 -10.99 -10.21
N SER A 155 7.13 -10.23 -9.14
CA SER A 155 7.91 -10.33 -7.89
C SER A 155 7.82 -11.73 -7.26
N ASN A 156 8.95 -12.25 -6.77
CA ASN A 156 9.00 -13.51 -6.02
C ASN A 156 8.10 -13.45 -4.77
N HIS A 157 7.86 -12.28 -4.17
CA HIS A 157 6.96 -12.14 -3.02
C HIS A 157 5.49 -12.39 -3.38
N GLN A 158 5.08 -12.12 -4.62
CA GLN A 158 3.73 -12.43 -5.11
C GLN A 158 3.52 -13.93 -5.33
N SER A 159 4.57 -14.75 -5.26
CA SER A 159 4.46 -16.22 -5.37
C SER A 159 3.99 -16.90 -4.08
N GLY A 160 3.99 -16.18 -2.95
CA GLY A 160 3.70 -16.75 -1.63
C GLY A 160 4.82 -17.63 -1.06
N ARG A 161 6.02 -17.66 -1.66
CA ARG A 161 7.14 -18.50 -1.18
C ARG A 161 8.41 -17.73 -0.81
N ALA A 162 8.38 -16.41 -0.83
CA ALA A 162 9.53 -15.56 -0.52
C ALA A 162 9.44 -14.90 0.86
N LEU A 163 10.61 -14.59 1.42
CA LEU A 163 10.80 -13.84 2.67
C LEU A 163 12.01 -12.92 2.53
N ASP A 164 11.90 -11.71 3.07
CA ASP A 164 13.04 -10.82 3.29
C ASP A 164 13.34 -10.74 4.78
N LEU A 165 14.60 -10.94 5.17
CA LEU A 165 15.01 -11.01 6.58
C LEU A 165 15.99 -9.89 6.95
N ALA A 166 15.69 -9.12 8.01
CA ALA A 166 16.64 -8.14 8.56
C ALA A 166 17.94 -8.83 9.03
N ASN A 167 17.83 -9.97 9.71
CA ASN A 167 18.98 -10.70 10.25
C ASN A 167 19.54 -11.77 9.30
N TYR A 168 19.38 -11.57 7.97
CA TYR A 168 19.64 -12.56 6.92
C TYR A 168 21.00 -13.27 7.04
N SER A 169 22.07 -12.52 7.34
CA SER A 169 23.45 -13.02 7.30
C SER A 169 23.65 -14.24 8.21
N SER A 170 23.05 -14.18 9.40
CA SER A 170 23.06 -15.27 10.38
C SER A 170 22.02 -16.37 10.09
N ARG A 171 21.05 -16.11 9.20
CA ARG A 171 19.96 -17.01 8.83
C ARG A 171 20.24 -17.83 7.57
N ILE A 172 21.23 -17.50 6.75
CA ILE A 172 21.54 -18.20 5.48
C ILE A 172 21.58 -19.72 5.66
N THR A 173 22.43 -20.23 6.57
CA THR A 173 22.59 -21.67 6.77
C THR A 173 21.33 -22.33 7.37
N PRO A 174 20.73 -21.81 8.45
CA PRO A 174 19.46 -22.33 8.98
C PRO A 174 18.33 -22.39 7.96
N MET A 175 18.15 -21.34 7.17
CA MET A 175 17.14 -21.25 6.11
C MET A 175 17.40 -22.28 5.01
N ARG A 176 18.64 -22.36 4.50
CA ARG A 176 19.03 -23.36 3.49
C ARG A 176 18.76 -24.80 3.95
N ASN A 177 19.03 -25.11 5.22
CA ASN A 177 18.76 -26.44 5.78
C ASN A 177 17.27 -26.81 5.79
N GLN A 178 16.38 -25.82 5.62
CA GLN A 178 14.94 -26.01 5.49
C GLN A 178 14.42 -25.74 4.07
N GLY A 179 15.29 -25.74 3.06
CA GLY A 179 14.88 -25.67 1.65
C GLY A 179 14.70 -24.26 1.08
N TRP A 180 15.14 -23.23 1.79
CA TRP A 180 15.16 -21.85 1.29
C TRP A 180 16.45 -21.58 0.49
N SER A 181 16.30 -21.05 -0.72
CA SER A 181 17.40 -20.53 -1.53
C SER A 181 17.73 -19.10 -1.12
N HIS A 182 19.02 -18.75 -1.20
CA HIS A 182 19.55 -17.41 -1.02
C HIS A 182 20.43 -17.10 -2.23
N SER A 183 19.79 -16.90 -3.38
CA SER A 183 20.44 -16.92 -4.70
C SER A 183 20.21 -15.67 -5.55
N VAL A 184 19.37 -14.75 -5.08
CA VAL A 184 18.96 -13.55 -5.81
C VAL A 184 20.11 -12.53 -5.77
N PRO A 185 20.79 -12.25 -6.90
CA PRO A 185 21.97 -11.38 -6.87
C PRO A 185 21.63 -9.93 -6.57
N GLY A 186 22.38 -9.29 -5.68
CA GLY A 186 22.17 -7.89 -5.31
C GLY A 186 21.06 -7.66 -4.28
N ASP A 187 20.37 -8.72 -3.86
CA ASP A 187 19.33 -8.70 -2.85
C ASP A 187 19.68 -9.67 -1.71
N PRO A 188 20.50 -9.23 -0.75
CA PRO A 188 21.04 -10.09 0.27
C PRO A 188 20.01 -10.46 1.35
N VAL A 189 18.86 -9.78 1.44
CA VAL A 189 17.86 -10.08 2.46
C VAL A 189 16.90 -11.19 2.03
N HIS A 190 16.84 -11.47 0.73
CA HIS A 190 15.84 -12.32 0.11
C HIS A 190 16.09 -13.82 0.19
N PHE A 191 15.03 -14.56 0.51
CA PHE A 191 14.97 -16.02 0.51
C PHE A 191 13.76 -16.52 -0.27
N ASP A 192 13.96 -17.50 -1.15
CA ASP A 192 12.87 -18.17 -1.89
C ASP A 192 12.80 -19.66 -1.53
N HIS A 193 11.62 -20.13 -1.11
CA HIS A 193 11.39 -21.55 -0.88
C HIS A 193 10.91 -22.26 -2.15
N GLY A 194 11.85 -22.64 -3.02
CA GLY A 194 11.56 -23.26 -4.33
C GLY A 194 10.79 -24.59 -4.27
N GLY A 195 10.72 -25.25 -3.11
CA GLY A 195 9.87 -26.42 -2.88
C GLY A 195 8.38 -26.11 -2.66
N SER A 196 7.98 -24.84 -2.66
CA SER A 196 6.59 -24.40 -2.55
C SER A 196 6.01 -24.03 -3.91
N PRO A 197 4.69 -24.20 -4.13
CA PRO A 197 4.02 -23.73 -5.33
C PRO A 197 4.25 -22.25 -5.58
N ASP A 198 4.41 -21.87 -6.84
CA ASP A 198 4.42 -20.49 -7.28
C ASP A 198 2.99 -20.08 -7.68
N ILE A 199 2.43 -19.10 -6.97
CA ILE A 199 1.07 -18.61 -7.24
C ILE A 199 1.02 -17.20 -7.85
N ARG A 200 2.13 -16.70 -8.42
CA ARG A 200 2.16 -15.38 -9.06
C ARG A 200 1.00 -15.20 -10.04
N GLY A 201 0.37 -14.03 -9.99
CA GLY A 201 -0.82 -13.68 -10.79
C GLY A 201 -2.15 -14.04 -10.11
N MET A 202 -2.14 -14.89 -9.08
CA MET A 202 -3.35 -15.18 -8.31
C MET A 202 -3.82 -13.95 -7.51
N ASP A 203 -2.88 -13.17 -6.99
CA ASP A 203 -3.13 -11.90 -6.31
C ASP A 203 -3.65 -10.81 -7.26
N VAL A 204 -3.11 -10.77 -8.48
CA VAL A 204 -3.61 -9.90 -9.56
C VAL A 204 -5.06 -10.26 -9.89
N LYS A 205 -5.36 -11.55 -10.05
CA LYS A 205 -6.72 -12.04 -10.32
C LYS A 205 -7.68 -11.75 -9.16
N ALA A 206 -7.22 -11.92 -7.93
CA ALA A 206 -7.98 -11.59 -6.73
C ALA A 206 -8.32 -10.09 -6.69
N PHE A 207 -7.35 -9.21 -6.98
CA PHE A 207 -7.62 -7.78 -7.13
C PHE A 207 -8.64 -7.49 -8.24
N GLN A 208 -8.50 -8.10 -9.42
CA GLN A 208 -9.44 -7.90 -10.54
C GLN A 208 -10.88 -8.28 -10.15
N ARG A 209 -11.06 -9.39 -9.41
CA ARG A 209 -12.36 -9.82 -8.87
C ARG A 209 -12.93 -8.83 -7.85
N LEU A 210 -12.11 -8.36 -6.92
CA LEU A 210 -12.50 -7.34 -5.93
C LEU A 210 -12.91 -6.02 -6.62
N TRP A 211 -12.13 -5.58 -7.60
CA TRP A 211 -12.45 -4.39 -8.39
C TRP A 211 -13.81 -4.54 -9.08
N ASN A 212 -14.01 -5.61 -9.85
CA ASN A 212 -15.24 -5.86 -10.60
C ASN A 212 -16.48 -5.96 -9.71
N ARG A 213 -16.32 -6.48 -8.49
CA ARG A 213 -17.38 -6.58 -7.48
C ARG A 213 -17.84 -5.21 -7.00
N ASN A 214 -16.91 -4.29 -6.81
CA ASN A 214 -17.21 -2.94 -6.30
C ASN A 214 -17.46 -1.92 -7.43
N ASN A 215 -17.17 -2.27 -8.69
CA ASN A 215 -17.30 -1.39 -9.84
C ASN A 215 -18.06 -2.08 -10.99
N PRO A 216 -19.38 -2.32 -10.85
CA PRO A 216 -20.15 -3.10 -11.82
C PRO A 216 -20.22 -2.48 -13.23
N ASN A 217 -19.99 -1.17 -13.32
CA ASN A 217 -20.02 -0.39 -14.58
C ASN A 217 -18.62 -0.16 -15.18
N ASP A 218 -17.54 -0.57 -14.50
CA ASP A 218 -16.16 -0.40 -14.96
C ASP A 218 -15.36 -1.70 -14.78
N LYS A 219 -15.80 -2.76 -15.46
CA LYS A 219 -15.18 -4.09 -15.29
C LYS A 219 -13.90 -4.22 -16.12
N ILE A 220 -12.95 -4.98 -15.58
CA ILE A 220 -11.72 -5.43 -16.22
C ILE A 220 -11.69 -6.95 -16.35
N SER A 221 -10.81 -7.48 -17.20
CA SER A 221 -10.56 -8.92 -17.32
C SER A 221 -10.06 -9.51 -15.99
N GLU A 222 -10.49 -10.72 -15.65
CA GLU A 222 -10.07 -11.49 -14.46
C GLU A 222 -9.08 -12.61 -14.84
N ASP A 223 -8.07 -12.23 -15.62
CA ASP A 223 -7.08 -13.13 -16.23
C ASP A 223 -5.81 -13.35 -15.37
N GLY A 224 -5.66 -12.61 -14.26
CA GLY A 224 -4.47 -12.67 -13.42
C GLY A 224 -3.22 -12.02 -14.04
N SER A 225 -3.38 -11.31 -15.16
CA SER A 225 -2.29 -10.60 -15.83
C SER A 225 -2.25 -9.15 -15.39
N TYR A 226 -1.06 -8.67 -14.99
CA TYR A 226 -0.87 -7.26 -14.70
C TYR A 226 -0.67 -6.47 -15.99
N GLY A 227 -1.73 -5.80 -16.46
CA GLY A 227 -1.71 -4.94 -17.64
C GLY A 227 -2.20 -3.52 -17.37
N PRO A 228 -2.20 -2.64 -18.39
CA PRO A 228 -2.57 -1.23 -18.23
C PRO A 228 -3.96 -1.00 -17.62
N GLN A 229 -4.92 -1.89 -17.92
CA GLN A 229 -6.26 -1.80 -17.31
C GLN A 229 -6.21 -2.08 -15.81
N THR A 230 -5.57 -3.18 -15.39
CA THR A 230 -5.41 -3.53 -13.98
C THR A 230 -4.66 -2.46 -13.21
N GLU A 231 -3.55 -1.94 -13.76
CA GLU A 231 -2.80 -0.86 -13.15
C GLU A 231 -3.67 0.40 -12.95
N ALA A 232 -4.40 0.82 -13.99
CA ALA A 232 -5.22 2.03 -13.93
C ALA A 232 -6.29 1.94 -12.82
N ARG A 233 -6.78 0.74 -12.54
CA ARG A 233 -7.78 0.47 -11.49
C ARG A 233 -7.11 0.31 -10.13
N LEU A 234 -5.93 -0.29 -10.07
CA LEU A 234 -5.15 -0.38 -8.84
C LEU A 234 -4.81 1.01 -8.29
N LYS A 235 -4.42 1.95 -9.16
CA LYS A 235 -4.21 3.35 -8.81
C LYS A 235 -5.41 4.01 -8.12
N GLN A 236 -6.61 3.67 -8.58
CA GLN A 236 -7.88 4.24 -8.09
C GLN A 236 -8.45 3.49 -6.88
N ALA A 237 -8.00 2.26 -6.64
CA ALA A 237 -8.51 1.44 -5.56
C ALA A 237 -8.30 2.13 -4.20
N PRO A 238 -9.24 1.98 -3.25
CA PRO A 238 -9.07 2.49 -1.90
C PRO A 238 -7.90 1.78 -1.20
N ALA A 239 -6.94 2.53 -0.68
CA ALA A 239 -5.77 1.98 -0.01
C ALA A 239 -6.15 1.12 1.22
N THR A 240 -7.20 1.55 1.93
CA THR A 240 -7.74 0.84 3.11
C THR A 240 -8.60 -0.38 2.76
N GLY A 241 -8.76 -0.71 1.47
CA GLY A 241 -9.60 -1.80 0.99
C GLY A 241 -11.01 -1.37 0.58
N PHE A 242 -11.67 -2.19 -0.23
CA PHE A 242 -13.01 -1.93 -0.74
C PHE A 242 -14.09 -2.12 0.33
N THR A 243 -15.25 -1.49 0.14
CA THR A 243 -16.44 -1.72 0.97
C THR A 243 -16.88 -3.19 0.92
N THR A 244 -16.90 -3.81 -0.27
CA THR A 244 -17.22 -5.23 -0.42
C THR A 244 -15.94 -6.04 -0.63
N GLY A 245 -15.45 -6.66 0.44
CA GLY A 245 -14.28 -7.54 0.42
C GLY A 245 -14.53 -8.90 -0.23
N ALA A 246 -13.73 -9.89 0.18
CA ALA A 246 -13.87 -11.28 -0.24
C ALA A 246 -15.15 -11.91 0.33
N VAL A 247 -15.85 -12.73 -0.46
CA VAL A 247 -17.12 -13.37 -0.06
C VAL A 247 -17.03 -14.88 -0.24
N CYS A 248 -16.61 -15.59 0.81
CA CYS A 248 -16.61 -17.05 0.89
C CYS A 248 -16.44 -17.53 2.35
N ALA A 249 -16.70 -18.82 2.61
CA ALA A 249 -16.52 -19.40 3.95
C ALA A 249 -15.06 -19.42 4.45
N ASN A 250 -14.08 -19.29 3.56
CA ASN A 250 -12.65 -19.30 3.89
C ASN A 250 -12.04 -17.89 3.98
N ALA A 251 -12.84 -16.84 3.79
CA ALA A 251 -12.37 -15.48 4.03
C ALA A 251 -12.07 -15.33 5.53
N ARG A 252 -11.04 -14.55 5.88
CA ARG A 252 -10.69 -14.28 7.27
C ARG A 252 -11.90 -13.76 8.04
N GLU A 253 -12.23 -14.39 9.15
CA GLU A 253 -13.12 -13.79 10.14
C GLU A 253 -12.37 -12.64 10.84
N THR A 254 -12.87 -11.43 10.66
CA THR A 254 -12.39 -10.25 11.38
C THR A 254 -13.36 -9.96 12.51
N THR A 255 -13.03 -10.41 13.71
CA THR A 255 -13.76 -10.03 14.93
C THR A 255 -12.97 -8.96 15.67
N GLY A 256 -13.65 -7.92 16.15
CA GLY A 256 -12.98 -6.85 16.89
C GLY A 256 -12.26 -5.84 16.00
N ALA A 257 -11.01 -5.50 16.32
CA ALA A 257 -10.23 -4.53 15.55
C ALA A 257 -9.55 -5.14 14.32
N ASP A 258 -9.70 -4.50 13.15
CA ASP A 258 -8.85 -4.78 11.99
C ASP A 258 -8.09 -3.54 11.52
N VAL A 259 -6.78 -3.65 11.42
CA VAL A 259 -5.90 -2.59 10.92
C VAL A 259 -6.00 -2.52 9.40
N LEU A 260 -6.40 -1.37 8.88
CA LEU A 260 -6.56 -1.14 7.44
C LEU A 260 -5.42 -0.34 6.83
N SER A 261 -4.75 0.49 7.63
CA SER A 261 -3.58 1.27 7.24
C SER A 261 -2.77 1.60 8.48
N VAL A 262 -1.45 1.62 8.34
CA VAL A 262 -0.52 2.25 9.28
C VAL A 262 0.29 3.24 8.46
N ASP A 263 0.06 4.53 8.66
CA ASP A 263 0.84 5.60 8.04
C ASP A 263 1.91 6.06 9.03
N GLY A 264 3.16 5.88 8.66
CA GLY A 264 4.34 6.11 9.48
C GLY A 264 5.57 5.48 8.82
N PRO A 265 6.77 5.77 9.34
CA PRO A 265 7.99 5.28 8.72
C PRO A 265 8.24 3.80 9.04
N ASP A 266 8.88 3.09 8.11
CA ASP A 266 9.42 1.74 8.37
C ASP A 266 10.66 1.78 9.29
N ARG A 267 11.34 2.93 9.33
CA ARG A 267 12.61 3.13 10.03
C ARG A 267 12.57 4.39 10.89
N ILE A 268 13.07 4.33 12.11
CA ILE A 268 13.18 5.48 13.01
C ILE A 268 14.63 5.64 13.46
N ALA A 269 15.10 6.87 13.61
CA ALA A 269 16.40 7.16 14.21
C ALA A 269 16.46 6.69 15.67
N ALA A 270 17.62 6.21 16.12
CA ALA A 270 17.89 5.96 17.52
C ALA A 270 17.61 7.22 18.37
N GLY A 271 16.75 7.11 19.39
CA GLY A 271 16.32 8.27 20.19
C GLY A 271 15.34 9.22 19.50
N GLY A 272 14.90 8.90 18.27
CA GLY A 272 13.95 9.69 17.50
C GLY A 272 12.51 9.52 17.97
N HIS A 273 11.66 10.48 17.60
CA HIS A 273 10.22 10.46 17.87
C HIS A 273 9.46 10.52 16.54
N THR A 274 8.36 9.77 16.43
CA THR A 274 7.47 9.83 15.26
C THR A 274 6.04 9.51 15.65
N THR A 275 5.10 9.94 14.81
CA THR A 275 3.69 9.58 14.91
C THR A 275 3.39 8.45 13.93
N PHE A 276 2.60 7.47 14.37
CA PHE A 276 1.92 6.51 13.51
C PHE A 276 0.44 6.83 13.47
N SER A 277 -0.11 7.10 12.28
CA SER A 277 -1.55 7.26 12.08
C SER A 277 -2.16 5.95 11.60
N ILE A 278 -2.97 5.33 12.45
CA ILE A 278 -3.47 3.97 12.26
C ILE A 278 -4.95 4.04 11.92
N THR A 279 -5.31 3.61 10.71
CA THR A 279 -6.72 3.41 10.36
C THR A 279 -7.16 2.02 10.78
N VAL A 280 -8.20 1.95 11.61
CA VAL A 280 -8.80 0.69 12.07
C VAL A 280 -10.27 0.62 11.72
N GLN A 281 -10.74 -0.60 11.48
CA GLN A 281 -12.15 -0.95 11.38
C GLN A 281 -12.59 -1.60 12.69
N ASN A 282 -13.68 -1.11 13.28
CA ASN A 282 -14.37 -1.82 14.34
C ASN A 282 -15.31 -2.86 13.70
N ASN A 283 -14.88 -4.11 13.65
CA ASN A 283 -15.68 -5.26 13.23
C ASN A 283 -16.41 -5.94 14.39
N GLY A 284 -16.35 -5.35 15.59
CA GLY A 284 -17.13 -5.80 16.75
C GLY A 284 -18.60 -5.41 16.63
N THR A 285 -19.38 -5.84 17.62
CA THR A 285 -20.81 -5.50 17.75
C THR A 285 -21.07 -4.34 18.72
N VAL A 286 -20.00 -3.80 19.32
CA VAL A 286 -20.07 -2.75 20.33
C VAL A 286 -19.27 -1.53 19.88
N ASP A 287 -19.80 -0.35 20.17
CA ASP A 287 -19.11 0.91 19.96
C ASP A 287 -17.91 1.03 20.89
N TRP A 288 -16.81 1.57 20.38
CA TRP A 288 -15.68 1.96 21.19
C TRP A 288 -15.83 3.43 21.55
N PRO A 289 -16.16 3.79 22.81
CA PRO A 289 -16.20 5.19 23.20
C PRO A 289 -14.82 5.83 23.11
N ALA A 290 -14.77 7.16 23.06
CA ALA A 290 -13.51 7.93 23.07
C ALA A 290 -12.61 7.60 24.27
N THR A 291 -13.18 7.04 25.35
CA THR A 291 -12.48 6.61 26.56
C THR A 291 -11.87 5.21 26.47
N THR A 292 -12.12 4.44 25.41
CA THR A 292 -11.45 3.16 25.18
C THR A 292 -9.95 3.37 25.19
N ARG A 293 -9.23 2.57 25.96
CA ARG A 293 -7.79 2.71 26.18
C ARG A 293 -7.02 1.80 25.25
N LEU A 294 -5.86 2.30 24.85
CA LEU A 294 -4.87 1.55 24.08
C LEU A 294 -3.75 1.14 25.04
N MET A 295 -3.74 -0.13 25.43
CA MET A 295 -2.81 -0.69 26.42
C MET A 295 -1.78 -1.59 25.75
N VAL A 296 -0.59 -1.74 26.32
CA VAL A 296 0.37 -2.74 25.85
C VAL A 296 -0.11 -4.13 26.28
N MET A 297 -0.11 -5.07 25.34
CA MET A 297 -0.55 -6.45 25.54
C MET A 297 0.20 -7.09 26.73
N ASN A 298 -0.53 -7.82 27.56
CA ASN A 298 -0.03 -8.48 28.78
C ASN A 298 0.64 -7.52 29.80
N SER A 299 0.42 -6.21 29.71
CA SER A 299 1.07 -5.20 30.57
C SER A 299 2.61 -5.26 30.52
N ALA A 300 3.18 -5.70 29.39
CA ALA A 300 4.61 -5.58 29.15
C ALA A 300 4.99 -4.10 28.99
N GLU A 301 6.21 -3.72 29.38
CA GLU A 301 6.72 -2.39 29.07
C GLU A 301 7.06 -2.31 27.58
N SER A 302 6.57 -1.29 26.89
CA SER A 302 6.92 -1.04 25.49
C SER A 302 8.28 -0.37 25.39
N GLU A 303 9.12 -0.88 24.49
CA GLU A 303 10.36 -0.20 24.11
C GLU A 303 10.11 1.08 23.32
N LEU A 304 8.94 1.19 22.67
CA LEU A 304 8.50 2.35 21.89
C LEU A 304 7.81 3.43 22.74
N TYR A 305 7.92 3.33 24.07
CA TYR A 305 7.28 4.23 25.02
C TYR A 305 7.73 5.69 24.84
N ASP A 306 6.78 6.56 24.48
CA ASP A 306 6.98 7.99 24.47
C ASP A 306 6.50 8.62 25.79
N SER A 307 7.42 9.12 26.62
CA SER A 307 7.07 9.66 27.93
C SER A 307 6.29 10.97 27.92
N SER A 308 6.20 11.64 26.76
CA SER A 308 5.51 12.93 26.62
C SER A 308 4.03 12.76 26.30
N SER A 309 3.66 11.64 25.69
CA SER A 309 2.32 11.40 25.13
C SER A 309 1.64 10.16 25.71
N TRP A 310 2.40 9.15 26.15
CA TRP A 310 1.84 7.95 26.76
C TRP A 310 1.54 8.17 28.25
N THR A 311 0.46 7.54 28.73
CA THR A 311 0.08 7.58 30.15
C THR A 311 1.10 6.83 31.03
N SER A 312 1.66 5.72 30.53
CA SER A 312 2.72 4.94 31.19
C SER A 312 3.47 4.07 30.18
N ARG A 313 4.52 3.34 30.62
CA ARG A 313 5.22 2.36 29.77
C ARG A 313 4.35 1.21 29.26
N THR A 314 3.18 1.01 29.85
CA THR A 314 2.24 -0.06 29.52
C THR A 314 0.94 0.47 28.94
N GLU A 315 0.80 1.79 28.75
CA GLU A 315 -0.45 2.40 28.30
C GLU A 315 -0.22 3.70 27.52
N VAL A 316 -0.69 3.73 26.28
CA VAL A 316 -0.71 4.95 25.46
C VAL A 316 -1.72 5.94 26.04
N GLY A 317 -2.96 5.51 26.22
CA GLY A 317 -4.05 6.33 26.74
C GLY A 317 -5.36 6.10 25.99
N PRO A 318 -6.35 6.99 26.13
CA PRO A 318 -7.64 6.87 25.42
C PRO A 318 -7.50 7.11 23.91
N ILE A 319 -8.35 6.49 23.10
CA ILE A 319 -8.40 6.67 21.64
C ILE A 319 -8.93 8.06 21.20
N LYS A 320 -9.46 8.86 22.14
CA LYS A 320 -9.92 10.27 22.01
C LYS A 320 -11.14 10.48 21.10
N ASN A 321 -11.34 9.63 20.09
CA ASN A 321 -12.49 9.66 19.20
C ASN A 321 -13.24 8.33 19.29
N ALA A 322 -14.57 8.39 19.35
CA ALA A 322 -15.38 7.18 19.37
C ALA A 322 -15.37 6.49 17.98
N ILE A 323 -15.37 5.15 17.98
CA ILE A 323 -15.41 4.33 16.77
C ILE A 323 -16.59 3.36 16.90
N LYS A 324 -17.68 3.62 16.17
CA LYS A 324 -18.88 2.79 16.28
C LYS A 324 -18.66 1.40 15.70
N ALA A 325 -19.46 0.45 16.14
CA ALA A 325 -19.53 -0.88 15.54
C ALA A 325 -19.80 -0.76 14.03
N GLY A 326 -18.96 -1.38 13.21
CA GLY A 326 -19.05 -1.33 11.75
C GLY A 326 -18.45 -0.07 11.10
N GLU A 327 -17.91 0.89 11.86
CA GLU A 327 -17.27 2.10 11.32
C GLU A 327 -15.72 2.01 11.36
N LYS A 328 -15.09 2.82 10.49
CA LYS A 328 -13.64 3.06 10.49
C LYS A 328 -13.31 4.22 11.44
N GLY A 329 -12.14 4.18 12.05
CA GLY A 329 -11.57 5.29 12.82
C GLY A 329 -10.07 5.41 12.63
N VAL A 330 -9.53 6.59 12.96
CA VAL A 330 -8.08 6.87 12.91
C VAL A 330 -7.58 7.12 14.32
N ILE A 331 -6.45 6.51 14.65
CA ILE A 331 -5.78 6.62 15.95
C ILE A 331 -4.33 7.00 15.70
N ASP A 332 -3.92 8.10 16.29
CA ASP A 332 -2.53 8.54 16.26
C ASP A 332 -1.79 8.04 17.50
N VAL A 333 -0.66 7.39 17.27
CA VAL A 333 0.23 6.87 18.32
C VAL A 333 1.61 7.49 18.12
N GLU A 334 1.98 8.39 19.02
CA GLU A 334 3.35 8.88 19.11
C GLU A 334 4.24 7.78 19.70
N VAL A 335 5.44 7.60 19.18
CA VAL A 335 6.42 6.66 19.73
C VAL A 335 7.79 7.31 19.86
N ALA A 336 8.58 6.83 20.81
CA ALA A 336 9.97 7.20 20.96
C ALA A 336 10.84 5.95 20.78
N ALA A 337 11.77 6.00 19.83
CA ALA A 337 12.71 4.92 19.61
C ALA A 337 13.79 4.91 20.71
N PRO A 338 14.14 3.75 21.30
CA PRO A 338 15.27 3.66 22.19
C PRO A 338 16.58 4.02 21.49
N VAL A 339 17.59 4.38 22.28
CA VAL A 339 18.95 4.59 21.77
C VAL A 339 19.59 3.24 21.51
N VAL A 340 19.95 2.99 20.24
CA VAL A 340 20.60 1.75 19.80
C VAL A 340 21.88 2.06 19.02
N THR A 341 22.85 1.15 19.05
CA THR A 341 24.13 1.28 18.32
C THR A 341 24.18 0.45 17.04
N GLU A 342 23.19 -0.41 16.83
CA GLU A 342 23.02 -1.24 15.65
C GLU A 342 21.54 -1.26 15.24
N GLU A 343 21.26 -1.66 14.01
CA GLU A 343 19.87 -1.77 13.54
C GLU A 343 19.12 -2.79 14.41
N THR A 344 18.03 -2.32 15.02
CA THR A 344 17.29 -3.09 16.03
C THR A 344 15.82 -3.07 15.68
N ALA A 345 15.23 -4.26 15.50
CA ALA A 345 13.78 -4.38 15.37
C ALA A 345 13.12 -4.05 16.70
N ALA A 346 12.10 -3.19 16.65
CA ALA A 346 11.27 -2.86 17.79
C ALA A 346 9.79 -3.13 17.48
N GLN A 347 9.07 -3.66 18.46
CA GLN A 347 7.65 -3.95 18.30
C GLN A 347 6.87 -3.76 19.60
N THR A 348 5.62 -3.32 19.45
CA THR A 348 4.66 -3.25 20.56
C THR A 348 3.30 -3.74 20.09
N GLU A 349 2.74 -4.70 20.81
CA GLU A 349 1.34 -5.09 20.60
C GLU A 349 0.46 -4.27 21.52
N LEU A 350 -0.49 -3.55 20.94
CA LEU A 350 -1.42 -2.66 21.60
C LEU A 350 -2.82 -3.27 21.55
N VAL A 351 -3.53 -3.29 22.67
CA VAL A 351 -4.91 -3.77 22.77
C VAL A 351 -5.87 -2.64 23.06
N PHE A 352 -7.01 -2.69 22.38
CA PHE A 352 -8.17 -1.86 22.71
C PHE A 352 -8.87 -2.44 23.93
N SER A 353 -9.01 -1.67 25.01
CA SER A 353 -9.67 -2.13 26.22
C SER A 353 -10.44 -1.04 26.95
N ASP A 354 -11.55 -1.43 27.59
CA ASP A 354 -12.27 -0.60 28.57
C ASP A 354 -11.89 -0.95 30.03
N GLY A 355 -10.84 -1.76 30.21
CA GLY A 355 -10.39 -2.29 31.51
C GLY A 355 -11.04 -3.62 31.91
N THR A 356 -12.12 -4.04 31.23
CA THR A 356 -12.78 -5.33 31.48
C THR A 356 -12.74 -6.23 30.24
N THR A 357 -12.94 -5.64 29.06
CA THR A 357 -13.01 -6.32 27.78
C THR A 357 -11.81 -5.91 26.92
N MET A 358 -11.28 -6.85 26.14
CA MET A 358 -10.37 -6.56 25.04
C MET A 358 -11.14 -6.63 23.72
N PHE A 359 -11.12 -5.54 22.94
CA PHE A 359 -11.87 -5.44 21.69
C PHE A 359 -11.04 -5.87 20.46
N GLY A 360 -9.72 -5.97 20.59
CA GLY A 360 -8.82 -6.35 19.51
C GLY A 360 -7.41 -5.82 19.77
N SER A 361 -6.48 -6.15 18.87
CA SER A 361 -5.09 -5.69 18.96
C SER A 361 -4.56 -5.11 17.66
N ILE A 362 -3.52 -4.29 17.80
CA ILE A 362 -2.70 -3.73 16.74
C ILE A 362 -1.26 -4.10 17.08
N ASN A 363 -0.49 -4.56 16.10
CA ASN A 363 0.95 -4.66 16.26
C ASN A 363 1.58 -3.47 15.54
N LEU A 364 2.40 -2.71 16.27
CA LEU A 364 3.30 -1.72 15.69
C LEU A 364 4.70 -2.33 15.67
N SER A 365 5.26 -2.48 14.47
CA SER A 365 6.59 -3.01 14.21
C SER A 365 7.40 -2.02 13.38
N VAL A 366 8.63 -1.73 13.81
CA VAL A 366 9.51 -0.75 13.16
C VAL A 366 10.98 -1.13 13.33
N THR A 367 11.84 -0.72 12.40
CA THR A 367 13.29 -0.87 12.55
C THR A 367 13.92 0.41 13.06
N ILE A 368 14.66 0.34 14.17
CA ILE A 368 15.40 1.48 14.69
C ILE A 368 16.80 1.43 14.10
N THR A 369 17.23 2.54 13.52
CA THR A 369 18.54 2.64 12.87
C THR A 369 19.42 3.69 13.56
N PRO A 370 20.72 3.43 13.75
CA PRO A 370 21.63 4.42 14.31
C PRO A 370 21.75 5.69 13.44
N ASN A 371 21.61 5.54 12.12
CA ASN A 371 21.79 6.62 11.16
C ASN A 371 20.50 7.40 10.85
N GLY A 372 19.33 6.85 11.21
CA GLY A 372 18.08 7.57 11.28
C GLY A 372 17.41 7.97 9.97
N ASP A 373 17.61 7.19 8.91
CA ASP A 373 17.01 7.47 7.61
C ASP A 373 15.61 6.84 7.50
N ASP A 374 14.58 7.65 7.73
CA ASP A 374 13.16 7.32 7.61
C ASP A 374 12.66 7.34 6.15
N ASP A 375 13.46 7.89 5.24
CA ASP A 375 13.26 7.85 3.79
C ASP A 375 13.77 6.54 3.15
N ILE A 376 14.01 5.48 3.94
CA ILE A 376 14.37 4.14 3.46
C ILE A 376 13.28 3.13 3.85
N SER A 377 12.83 2.35 2.87
CA SER A 377 11.91 1.22 3.12
C SER A 377 12.65 0.00 3.66
N ASN A 378 12.03 -0.75 4.58
CA ASN A 378 12.54 -2.08 4.96
C ASN A 378 12.11 -3.19 4.00
N GLU A 379 11.16 -2.89 3.10
CA GLU A 379 10.53 -3.84 2.17
C GLU A 379 11.14 -3.78 0.75
N GLY A 380 12.06 -2.84 0.55
CA GLY A 380 12.70 -2.57 -0.73
C GLY A 380 13.88 -3.48 -1.03
N ASP A 381 14.24 -3.52 -2.32
CA ASP A 381 15.21 -4.39 -2.98
C ASP A 381 14.67 -5.79 -3.24
N ASP A 382 13.91 -5.95 -4.34
CA ASP A 382 13.64 -7.25 -4.95
C ASP A 382 14.10 -7.29 -6.41
N THR A 383 15.12 -8.09 -6.70
CA THR A 383 15.54 -8.33 -8.10
C THR A 383 14.84 -9.56 -8.67
N HIS A 384 14.66 -9.58 -9.99
CA HIS A 384 14.05 -10.71 -10.69
C HIS A 384 15.11 -11.76 -11.07
N ASP A 385 14.76 -13.04 -10.97
CA ASP A 385 15.63 -14.15 -11.41
C ASP A 385 15.77 -14.29 -12.94
N ASP A 386 14.99 -13.54 -13.74
CA ASP A 386 15.08 -13.58 -15.20
C ASP A 386 15.60 -12.26 -15.81
N ALA A 387 16.50 -12.44 -16.81
CA ALA A 387 17.22 -11.48 -17.66
C ALA A 387 16.63 -10.05 -17.83
N PRO A 388 17.50 -9.04 -18.05
CA PRO A 388 17.10 -7.63 -18.09
C PRO A 388 15.92 -7.38 -19.04
N GLU A 389 14.89 -6.70 -18.53
CA GLU A 389 13.83 -6.15 -19.38
C GLU A 389 14.47 -5.23 -20.41
N VAL A 390 14.47 -5.66 -21.67
CA VAL A 390 14.67 -4.74 -22.79
C VAL A 390 13.48 -3.79 -22.76
N SER A 391 13.74 -2.55 -22.33
CA SER A 391 12.83 -1.43 -22.45
C SER A 391 12.36 -1.31 -23.91
N GLY A 392 11.19 -1.88 -24.19
CA GLY A 392 10.49 -1.72 -25.45
C GLY A 392 9.91 -0.31 -25.53
N GLY A 393 10.75 0.66 -25.90
CA GLY A 393 10.34 2.01 -26.18
C GLY A 393 9.38 2.05 -27.37
N CYS A 394 8.11 2.35 -27.11
CA CYS A 394 7.14 2.73 -28.14
C CYS A 394 7.59 4.05 -28.78
N ASN A 395 8.07 4.00 -30.02
CA ASN A 395 8.06 5.15 -30.92
C ASN A 395 7.04 4.92 -32.02
N ALA A 396 5.85 5.50 -31.84
CA ALA A 396 4.93 5.78 -32.92
C ALA A 396 5.21 7.20 -33.44
N SER A 397 5.80 7.33 -34.63
CA SER A 397 5.55 8.46 -35.52
C SER A 397 6.07 8.19 -36.94
N GLY A 398 5.21 8.45 -37.93
CA GLY A 398 5.61 9.13 -39.16
C GLY A 398 6.07 8.30 -40.36
N ASN A 399 5.15 8.09 -41.31
CA ASN A 399 5.43 7.79 -42.71
C ASN A 399 6.48 8.72 -43.34
N ALA A 400 7.42 8.17 -44.11
CA ALA A 400 7.75 8.63 -45.47
C ALA A 400 8.78 7.72 -46.14
N SER A 401 8.37 7.18 -47.29
CA SER A 401 9.13 6.44 -48.30
C SER A 401 10.44 7.12 -48.69
N TRP A 402 11.56 6.38 -48.81
CA TRP A 402 12.57 6.59 -49.86
C TRP A 402 13.31 5.28 -50.19
N LEU A 403 13.50 5.07 -51.49
CA LEU A 403 14.16 3.94 -52.14
C LEU A 403 15.66 3.83 -51.84
N MET A 404 16.14 2.58 -51.93
CA MET A 404 17.42 2.08 -52.47
C MET A 404 18.70 2.89 -52.24
N LEU A 405 19.74 2.19 -51.75
CA LEU A 405 20.98 1.98 -52.51
C LEU A 405 21.73 0.74 -51.99
N LEU A 406 21.94 -0.19 -52.92
CA LEU A 406 22.81 -1.37 -52.82
C LEU A 406 24.27 -0.96 -53.04
N ALA A 407 25.21 -1.57 -52.29
CA ALA A 407 26.53 -1.92 -52.82
C ALA A 407 27.20 -3.00 -51.93
N PRO A 408 27.58 -4.17 -52.48
CA PRO A 408 28.44 -5.15 -51.82
C PRO A 408 29.91 -4.94 -52.21
N ALA A 409 30.82 -5.06 -51.23
CA ALA A 409 32.27 -5.04 -51.46
C ALA A 409 32.75 -6.42 -51.94
N LEU A 410 33.29 -6.45 -53.16
CA LEU A 410 33.95 -7.60 -53.79
C LEU A 410 35.34 -7.83 -53.18
N VAL A 411 35.57 -9.04 -52.66
CA VAL A 411 36.89 -9.56 -52.29
C VAL A 411 37.57 -10.11 -53.55
N VAL A 412 38.77 -9.57 -53.84
CA VAL A 412 39.63 -9.93 -54.96
C VAL A 412 40.28 -11.30 -54.75
N LEU A 413 40.13 -12.16 -55.76
CA LEU A 413 40.74 -13.48 -55.89
C LEU A 413 42.27 -13.43 -56.01
N ARG A 414 42.93 -14.20 -55.14
CA ARG A 414 44.30 -14.69 -55.30
C ARG A 414 44.33 -15.83 -56.33
N ARG A 415 45.10 -15.70 -57.41
CA ARG A 415 45.74 -16.85 -58.07
C ARG A 415 46.96 -16.40 -58.88
N ARG A 416 48.15 -16.74 -58.40
CA ARG A 416 49.38 -16.81 -59.19
C ARG A 416 49.66 -18.28 -59.54
N ARG A 417 50.01 -18.45 -60.81
CA ARG A 417 50.40 -19.66 -61.53
C ARG A 417 51.45 -20.51 -60.81
N ARG A 418 51.29 -21.82 -60.86
CA ARG A 418 52.16 -22.72 -61.64
C ARG A 418 51.29 -23.70 -62.40
#